data_AF-A0AAV1WAD1-F1
#
_entry.id   AF-A0AAV1WAD1-F1
#
_cell.length_a   1.000
_cell.length_b   1.000
_cell.length_c   1.000
_cell.angle_alpha   90.00
_cell.angle_beta   90.00
_cell.angle_gamma   90.00
#
_symmetry.space_group_name_H-M   'P 1'
#
loop_
_entity.id
_entity.type
_entity.pdbx_description
1 polymer ?
#
loop_
_entity_poly.entity_id
_entity_poly.type
_entity_poly.pdbx_seq_one_letter_code
_entity_poly.pdbx_strand_id
1 'polypeptide(L)' 'MRIYSCLWNVDDWAKRGGLVKTDWSKAPFTAYYRNFKATQFSSKSFNPNSGIEWQATMASNRT' A
#
# COMPACT_ATOMS: atom_id res chain seq x y z
N MET A 1 -0.40 -11.11 -0.54
CA MET A 1 0.02 -9.89 -1.28
C MET A 1 1.40 -10.12 -1.89
N ARG A 2 1.74 -9.44 -2.99
CA ARG A 2 3.03 -9.56 -3.69
C ARG A 2 3.70 -8.19 -3.82
N ILE A 3 5.03 -8.15 -3.86
CA ILE A 3 5.83 -6.94 -4.05
C ILE A 3 6.38 -6.95 -5.48
N TYR A 4 6.24 -5.84 -6.18
CA TYR A 4 6.74 -5.63 -7.54
C TYR A 4 7.56 -4.34 -7.59
N SER A 5 8.63 -4.34 -8.38
CA SER A 5 9.42 -3.14 -8.67
C SER A 5 9.64 -3.01 -10.17
N CYS A 6 9.47 -1.80 -10.70
CA CYS A 6 9.75 -1.45 -12.08
C CYS A 6 10.25 -0.01 -12.17
N LEU A 7 11.04 0.29 -13.20
CA LEU A 7 11.42 1.64 -13.59
C LEU A 7 10.68 1.97 -14.89
N TRP A 8 9.86 3.02 -14.89
CA TRP A 8 9.05 3.41 -16.03
C TRP A 8 8.94 4.94 -16.15
N ASN A 9 8.70 5.44 -17.37
CA ASN A 9 8.52 6.86 -17.63
C ASN A 9 7.07 7.30 -17.35
N VAL A 10 6.91 8.48 -16.74
CA VAL A 10 5.61 9.00 -16.29
C VAL A 10 5.54 10.52 -16.43
N ASP A 11 5.79 11.00 -17.63
CA ASP A 11 5.87 12.42 -17.94
C ASP A 11 4.55 13.19 -17.72
N ASP A 12 3.41 12.51 -17.71
CA ASP A 12 2.10 13.17 -17.57
C ASP A 12 1.78 13.60 -16.14
N TRP A 13 2.48 13.07 -15.11
CA TRP A 13 2.18 13.46 -13.72
C TRP A 13 3.35 13.44 -12.73
N ALA A 14 4.46 12.73 -13.02
CA ALA A 14 5.47 12.48 -11.99
C ALA A 14 6.29 13.71 -11.56
N LYS A 15 6.43 14.72 -12.44
CA LYS A 15 7.18 15.95 -12.12
C LYS A 15 6.30 17.18 -12.35
N ARG A 16 6.10 17.96 -11.27
CA ARG A 16 5.24 19.16 -11.27
C ARG A 16 3.88 18.92 -11.93
N GLY A 17 3.24 17.77 -11.69
CA GLY A 17 1.94 17.44 -12.30
C GLY A 17 1.98 17.33 -13.83
N GLY A 18 3.12 16.92 -14.41
CA GLY A 18 3.31 16.70 -15.84
C GLY A 18 3.85 17.90 -16.63
N LEU A 19 4.10 19.03 -15.94
CA LEU A 19 4.68 20.23 -16.55
C LEU A 19 6.16 20.09 -16.92
N VAL A 20 6.87 19.11 -16.34
CA VAL A 20 8.29 18.86 -16.62
C VAL A 20 8.45 17.46 -17.18
N LYS A 21 8.77 17.36 -18.47
CA LYS A 21 9.02 16.10 -19.17
C LYS A 21 10.44 15.58 -18.94
N THR A 22 10.61 14.27 -19.06
CA THR A 22 11.89 13.58 -18.98
C THR A 22 12.79 14.00 -20.13
N ASP A 23 13.99 14.46 -19.78
CA ASP A 23 15.03 14.78 -20.74
C ASP A 23 15.80 13.50 -21.10
N TRP A 24 15.51 12.98 -22.29
CA TRP A 24 16.09 11.74 -22.80
C TRP A 24 17.57 11.86 -23.14
N SER A 25 18.12 13.07 -23.25
CA SER A 25 19.57 13.26 -23.44
C SER A 25 20.38 12.82 -22.21
N LYS A 26 19.74 12.69 -21.05
CA LYS A 26 20.35 12.25 -19.78
C LYS A 26 20.26 10.74 -19.56
N ALA A 27 19.75 10.00 -20.53
CA ALA A 27 19.81 8.54 -20.50
C ALA A 27 21.28 8.06 -20.50
N PRO A 28 21.59 6.92 -19.86
CA PRO A 28 20.69 5.93 -19.28
C PRO A 28 20.16 6.26 -17.87
N PHE A 29 18.91 5.87 -17.60
CA PHE A 29 18.31 5.95 -16.26
C PHE A 29 18.52 4.65 -15.51
N THR A 30 19.24 4.69 -14.40
CA THR A 30 19.59 3.48 -13.65
C THR A 30 19.01 3.51 -12.24
N ALA A 31 18.30 2.43 -11.88
CA ALA A 31 17.81 2.20 -10.52
C ALA A 31 18.48 0.97 -9.94
N TYR A 32 19.00 1.09 -8.71
CA TYR A 32 19.63 0.00 -7.99
C TYR A 32 18.85 -0.32 -6.72
N TYR A 33 18.57 -1.59 -6.51
CA TYR A 33 17.94 -2.11 -5.29
C TYR A 33 18.98 -2.92 -4.53
N ARG A 34 19.11 -2.68 -3.21
CA ARG A 34 20.03 -3.41 -2.34
C ARG A 34 19.36 -3.72 -1.01
N ASN A 35 19.79 -4.81 -0.37
CA ASN A 35 19.35 -5.23 0.97
C ASN A 35 17.82 -5.39 1.10
N PHE A 36 17.17 -6.08 0.16
CA PHE A 36 15.72 -6.33 0.25
C PHE A 36 15.40 -7.30 1.40
N LYS A 37 14.73 -6.79 2.44
CA LYS A 37 14.29 -7.58 3.61
C LYS A 37 12.77 -7.51 3.73
N ALA A 38 12.09 -8.62 3.48
CA ALA A 38 10.67 -8.77 3.71
C ALA A 38 10.44 -9.48 5.05
N THR A 39 9.93 -8.76 6.06
CA THR A 39 9.51 -9.35 7.33
C THR A 39 8.02 -9.64 7.30
N GLN A 40 7.64 -10.92 7.44
CA GLN A 40 6.25 -11.31 7.54
C GLN A 40 5.77 -11.09 8.99
N PHE A 41 4.86 -10.13 9.18
CA PHE A 41 4.03 -10.10 10.38
C PHE A 41 2.82 -10.99 10.10
N SER A 42 2.81 -12.20 10.65
CA SER A 42 1.55 -12.95 10.74
C SER A 42 0.68 -12.23 11.75
N SER A 43 -0.40 -11.59 11.30
CA SER A 43 -1.51 -11.25 12.18
C SER A 43 -1.84 -12.54 12.92
N LYS A 44 -1.69 -12.58 14.25
CA LYS A 44 -2.16 -13.71 15.05
C LYS A 44 -3.59 -13.98 14.59
N SER A 45 -3.91 -15.25 14.34
CA SER A 45 -5.27 -15.67 14.02
C SER A 45 -6.21 -15.00 15.01
N PHE A 46 -7.02 -14.04 14.55
CA PHE A 46 -8.10 -13.52 15.36
C PHE A 46 -8.99 -14.72 15.63
N ASN A 47 -8.99 -15.19 16.88
CA ASN A 47 -9.91 -16.23 17.31
C ASN A 47 -11.21 -15.50 17.66
N PRO A 48 -12.26 -15.55 16.83
CA PRO A 48 -13.50 -14.86 17.11
C PRO A 48 -14.20 -15.35 18.39
N ASN A 49 -13.75 -16.48 18.96
CA ASN A 49 -14.30 -17.05 20.19
C ASN A 49 -13.56 -16.62 21.47
N SER A 50 -12.53 -15.76 21.40
CA SER A 50 -11.93 -15.17 22.60
C SER A 50 -12.70 -13.91 23.05
N GLY A 51 -13.90 -14.14 23.60
CA GLY A 51 -14.57 -13.29 24.59
C GLY A 51 -14.60 -11.78 24.39
N ILE A 52 -15.15 -11.28 23.27
CA ILE A 52 -15.57 -9.87 23.18
C ILE A 52 -17.08 -9.82 22.98
N GLU A 53 -17.78 -9.59 24.09
CA GLU A 53 -19.19 -9.24 24.16
C GLU A 53 -19.38 -7.81 23.62
N TRP A 54 -19.91 -7.67 22.41
CA TRP A 54 -20.46 -6.39 21.98
C TRP A 54 -21.91 -6.31 22.49
N GLN A 55 -22.13 -5.56 23.57
CA GLN A 55 -23.48 -5.20 24.01
C GLN A 55 -24.16 -4.32 22.96
N ALA A 56 -25.08 -4.90 22.21
CA ALA A 56 -26.09 -4.16 21.46
C ALA A 56 -27.40 -4.18 22.23
N THR A 57 -27.48 -3.44 23.34
CA THR A 57 -28.77 -3.17 24.01
C THR A 57 -29.25 -1.79 23.62
N MET A 58 -29.69 -1.58 22.38
CA MET A 58 -30.68 -0.54 22.07
C MET A 58 -31.50 -0.97 20.85
N ALA A 59 -32.83 -0.82 20.97
CA ALA A 59 -33.87 -0.94 19.94
C ALA A 59 -34.61 -2.29 19.83
N SER A 60 -35.39 -2.61 20.85
CA SER A 60 -36.73 -3.15 20.62
C SER A 60 -37.64 -2.79 21.79
N ASN A 61 -38.26 -1.62 21.73
CA ASN A 61 -39.56 -1.34 22.33
C ASN A 61 -40.15 -0.12 21.60
N ARG A 62 -40.72 -0.38 20.42
CA ARG A 62 -41.83 0.40 19.88
C ARG A 62 -43.04 -0.52 19.88
N THR A 63 -43.81 -0.45 20.95
CA THR A 63 -45.28 -0.53 20.91
C THR A 63 -45.79 0.87 21.11
#